data_AF-A0A957YI11-F1
#
_entry.id   AF-A0A957YI11-F1
#
_cell.length_a   1.000
_cell.length_b   1.000
_cell.length_c   1.000
_cell.angle_alpha   90.00
_cell.angle_beta   90.00
_cell.angle_gamma   90.00
#
_symmetry.space_group_name_H-M   'P 1'
#
loop_
_entity.id
_entity.type
_entity.pdbx_description
1 polymer ?
#
loop_
_entity_poly.entity_id
_entity_poly.type
_entity_poly.pdbx_seq_one_letter_code
_entity_poly.pdbx_strand_id
1 'polypeptide(L)'
;MARLIANAKEIQDKSRRHTVRQIRPNWYKVKSGETQRVYDVALGINGGTCTCEWGRQRPETDHRSACSHVVAAINYRATREGRRISAWDSEEAAQRQHRPMLKIGDGLILTSRLK
;
A
#
# COMPACT_ATOMS: atom_id res chain seq x y z
N MET A 1 -10.87 14.19 9.83
CA MET A 1 -10.14 13.14 10.57
C MET A 1 -9.67 12.08 9.60
N ALA A 2 -8.39 11.71 9.63
CA ALA A 2 -7.88 10.62 8.79
C ALA A 2 -8.48 9.29 9.26
N ARG A 3 -9.07 8.51 8.35
CA ARG A 3 -9.61 7.19 8.68
C ARG A 3 -8.45 6.21 8.87
N LEU A 4 -8.41 5.55 10.02
CA LEU A 4 -7.43 4.50 10.30
C LEU A 4 -7.91 3.17 9.73
N ILE A 5 -6.97 2.35 9.25
CA ILE A 5 -7.23 0.99 8.82
C ILE A 5 -7.14 0.08 10.04
N ALA A 6 -8.27 -0.47 10.47
CA ALA A 6 -8.31 -1.46 11.55
C ALA A 6 -7.92 -2.86 11.06
N ASN A 7 -8.28 -3.22 9.82
CA ASN A 7 -8.06 -4.58 9.29
C ASN A 7 -6.89 -4.61 8.29
N ALA A 8 -5.65 -4.50 8.80
CA ALA A 8 -4.45 -4.46 7.95
C ALA A 8 -4.30 -5.69 7.04
N LYS A 9 -4.65 -6.89 7.54
CA LYS A 9 -4.55 -8.13 6.78
C LYS A 9 -5.59 -8.23 5.66
N GLU A 10 -6.79 -7.72 5.88
CA GLU A 10 -7.84 -7.67 4.86
C GLU A 10 -7.40 -6.78 3.68
N ILE A 11 -6.82 -5.62 3.97
CA ILE A 11 -6.24 -4.74 2.94
C ILE A 11 -5.11 -5.43 2.20
N GLN A 12 -4.24 -6.16 2.89
CA GLN A 12 -3.19 -6.94 2.26
C GLN A 12 -3.76 -8.03 1.34
N ASP A 13 -4.77 -8.77 1.77
CA ASP A 13 -5.37 -9.84 0.98
C ASP A 13 -6.11 -9.28 -0.24
N LYS A 14 -6.83 -8.16 -0.08
CA LYS A 14 -7.45 -7.42 -1.19
C LYS A 14 -6.41 -6.97 -2.21
N SER A 15 -5.27 -6.45 -1.74
CA SER A 15 -4.18 -5.99 -2.61
C SER A 15 -3.63 -7.10 -3.52
N ARG A 16 -3.60 -8.35 -3.05
CA ARG A 16 -3.11 -9.51 -3.82
C ARG A 16 -3.99 -9.85 -5.01
N ARG A 17 -5.26 -9.42 -5.00
CA ARG A 17 -6.21 -9.65 -6.11
C ARG A 17 -6.09 -8.59 -7.20
N HIS A 18 -5.26 -7.56 -7.02
CA HIS A 18 -5.10 -6.49 -7.99
C HIS A 18 -3.98 -6.80 -8.98
N THR A 19 -4.16 -6.36 -10.23
CA THR A 19 -3.10 -6.43 -11.24
C THR A 19 -2.40 -5.09 -11.33
N VAL A 20 -1.07 -5.08 -11.29
CA VAL A 20 -0.26 -3.86 -11.28
C VAL A 20 0.57 -3.81 -12.56
N ARG A 21 0.58 -2.64 -13.21
CA ARG A 21 1.49 -2.32 -14.31
C ARG A 21 2.22 -1.01 -14.01
N GLN A 22 3.55 -1.05 -14.02
CA GLN A 22 4.35 0.17 -13.89
C GLN A 22 4.34 0.95 -15.22
N ILE A 23 4.08 2.25 -15.15
CA ILE A 23 4.03 3.14 -16.33
C ILE A 23 5.25 4.06 -16.38
N ARG A 24 5.71 4.55 -15.22
CA ARG A 24 6.90 5.39 -15.06
C ARG A 24 7.60 5.03 -13.74
N PRO A 25 8.82 5.52 -13.47
CA PRO A 25 9.39 5.45 -12.13
C PRO A 25 8.37 5.98 -11.12
N ASN A 26 8.10 5.20 -10.08
CA ASN A 26 7.13 5.50 -9.03
C ASN A 26 5.66 5.68 -9.46
N TRP A 27 5.29 5.52 -10.73
CA TRP A 27 3.91 5.60 -11.21
C TRP A 27 3.39 4.27 -11.72
N TYR A 28 2.24 3.85 -11.20
CA TYR A 28 1.65 2.54 -11.46
C TYR A 28 0.17 2.69 -11.83
N LYS A 29 -0.27 1.86 -12.77
CA LYS A 29 -1.68 1.59 -12.99
C LYS A 29 -2.05 0.31 -12.29
N VAL A 30 -3.06 0.38 -11.41
CA VAL A 30 -3.55 -0.76 -10.64
C VAL A 30 -4.97 -1.05 -11.08
N LYS A 31 -5.19 -2.24 -11.66
CA LYS A 31 -6.51 -2.74 -12.00
C LYS A 31 -7.09 -3.49 -10.79
N SER A 32 -8.22 -3.02 -10.27
CA SER A 32 -8.93 -3.67 -9.17
C SER A 32 -9.45 -5.02 -9.63
N GLY A 33 -9.22 -6.06 -8.83
CA GLY A 33 -9.72 -7.41 -9.09
C GLY A 33 -11.25 -7.51 -8.96
N GLU A 34 -11.84 -6.72 -8.07
CA GLU A 34 -13.28 -6.72 -7.81
C GLU A 34 -14.06 -5.93 -8.86
N THR A 35 -13.67 -4.68 -9.09
CA THR A 35 -14.45 -3.75 -9.93
C THR A 35 -13.94 -3.66 -11.37
N GLN A 36 -12.79 -4.26 -11.67
CA GLN A 36 -12.08 -4.15 -12.96
C GLN A 36 -11.67 -2.72 -13.36
N ARG A 37 -11.95 -1.71 -12.51
CA ARG A 37 -11.54 -0.32 -12.70
C ARG A 37 -10.03 -0.17 -12.54
N VAL A 38 -9.46 0.77 -13.28
CA VAL A 38 -8.03 1.09 -13.22
C VAL A 38 -7.82 2.39 -12.46
N TYR A 39 -6.93 2.33 -11.48
CA TYR A 39 -6.55 3.47 -10.66
C TYR A 39 -5.09 3.81 -10.90
N ASP A 40 -4.78 5.09 -10.84
CA ASP A 40 -3.40 5.57 -10.86
C ASP A 40 -2.88 5.65 -9.43
N VAL A 41 -1.66 5.15 -9.24
CA VAL A 41 -0.95 5.10 -7.97
C VAL A 41 0.42 5.72 -8.17
N ALA A 42 0.72 6.74 -7.37
CA ALA A 42 2.06 7.33 -7.32
C ALA A 42 2.70 6.99 -5.97
N LEU A 43 3.83 6.29 -5.98
CA LEU A 43 4.58 5.95 -4.77
C LEU A 43 5.57 7.06 -4.43
N GLY A 44 5.63 7.45 -3.16
CA GLY A 44 6.67 8.31 -2.60
C GLY A 44 7.64 7.52 -1.73
N ILE A 45 8.40 8.23 -0.88
CA ILE A 45 9.36 7.64 0.04
C ILE A 45 8.64 6.82 1.13
N ASN A 46 7.58 7.37 1.72
CA ASN A 46 6.88 6.81 2.89
C ASN A 46 5.45 6.39 2.58
N GLY A 47 5.16 5.86 1.39
CA GLY A 47 3.80 5.46 1.00
C GLY A 47 3.46 5.85 -0.43
N GLY A 48 2.20 6.17 -0.70
CA GLY A 48 1.79 6.63 -2.03
C GLY A 48 0.40 7.25 -2.05
N THR A 49 0.07 7.91 -3.14
CA THR A 49 -1.27 8.42 -3.43
C THR A 49 -2.00 7.47 -4.37
N CYS A 50 -3.34 7.50 -4.34
CA CYS A 50 -4.17 6.74 -5.27
C CYS A 50 -5.36 7.58 -5.74
N THR A 51 -5.78 7.39 -6.98
CA THR A 51 -6.96 8.07 -7.53
C THR A 51 -8.30 7.40 -7.16
N CYS A 52 -8.31 6.39 -6.29
CA CYS A 52 -9.54 5.83 -5.72
C CYS A 52 -10.20 6.83 -4.75
N GLU A 53 -11.48 6.61 -4.43
CA GLU A 53 -12.24 7.51 -3.54
C GLU A 53 -11.54 7.73 -2.19
N TRP A 54 -10.98 6.67 -1.60
CA TRP A 54 -10.20 6.77 -0.37
C TRP A 54 -8.98 7.68 -0.50
N GLY A 55 -8.26 7.58 -1.62
CA GLY A 55 -7.09 8.42 -1.89
C GLY A 55 -7.45 9.86 -2.26
N ARG A 56 -8.61 10.09 -2.89
CA ARG A 56 -9.12 11.42 -3.22
C ARG A 56 -9.59 12.20 -1.99
N GLN A 57 -10.01 11.52 -0.93
CA GLN A 57 -10.47 12.13 0.32
C GLN A 57 -9.32 12.47 1.29
N ARG A 58 -8.06 12.40 0.85
CA ARG A 58 -6.90 12.67 1.71
C ARG A 58 -6.72 14.17 1.97
N PRO A 59 -6.41 14.57 3.22
CA PRO A 59 -6.12 15.96 3.54
C PRO A 59 -4.83 16.42 2.88
N GLU A 60 -4.70 17.73 2.63
CA GLU A 60 -3.49 18.35 2.06
C GLU A 60 -2.23 18.13 2.91
N THR A 61 -2.40 17.91 4.21
CA THR A 61 -1.31 17.68 5.15
C THR A 61 -0.75 16.26 5.12
N ASP A 62 -1.51 15.27 4.62
CA ASP A 62 -1.05 13.89 4.45
C ASP A 62 -1.75 13.20 3.26
N HIS A 63 -1.12 13.33 2.10
CA HIS A 63 -1.59 12.72 0.86
C HIS A 63 -1.39 11.20 0.80
N ARG A 64 -0.73 10.57 1.77
CA ARG A 64 -0.50 9.12 1.74
C ARG A 64 -1.81 8.38 1.94
N SER A 65 -2.09 7.42 1.07
CA SER A 65 -3.22 6.51 1.16
C SER A 65 -2.71 5.10 1.33
N ALA A 66 -3.13 4.41 2.38
CA ALA A 66 -2.79 3.01 2.59
C ALA A 66 -3.86 2.06 2.01
N CYS A 67 -4.57 2.49 0.97
CA CYS A 67 -5.56 1.65 0.32
C CYS A 67 -4.93 0.41 -0.32
N SER A 68 -5.75 -0.61 -0.62
CA SER A 68 -5.29 -1.87 -1.23
C SER A 68 -4.55 -1.65 -2.55
N HIS A 69 -4.85 -0.60 -3.32
CA HIS A 69 -4.12 -0.29 -4.56
C HIS A 69 -2.68 0.17 -4.30
N VAL A 70 -2.46 1.00 -3.29
CA VAL A 70 -1.11 1.43 -2.90
C VAL A 70 -0.32 0.25 -2.36
N VAL A 71 -0.93 -0.58 -1.52
CA VAL A 71 -0.30 -1.82 -1.03
C VAL A 71 0.05 -2.76 -2.19
N ALA A 72 -0.80 -2.88 -3.21
CA ALA A 72 -0.52 -3.69 -4.40
C ALA A 72 0.69 -3.15 -5.17
N ALA A 73 0.78 -1.83 -5.38
CA ALA A 73 1.91 -1.20 -6.06
C ALA A 73 3.23 -1.37 -5.28
N ILE A 74 3.19 -1.22 -3.95
CA ILE A 74 4.36 -1.46 -3.08
C ILE A 74 4.77 -2.93 -3.14
N ASN A 75 3.81 -3.86 -3.08
CA ASN A 75 4.10 -5.29 -3.22
C ASN A 75 4.74 -5.60 -4.57
N TYR A 76 4.21 -5.05 -5.67
CA TYR A 76 4.79 -5.20 -7.00
C TYR A 76 6.25 -4.75 -7.02
N ARG A 77 6.55 -3.55 -6.52
CA ARG A 77 7.94 -3.05 -6.42
C ARG A 77 8.80 -3.97 -5.55
N ALA A 78 8.36 -4.32 -4.35
CA ALA A 78 9.09 -5.18 -3.43
C ALA A 78 9.40 -6.56 -4.04
N THR A 79 8.46 -7.14 -4.79
CA THR A 79 8.69 -8.44 -5.44
C THR A 79 9.74 -8.38 -6.54
N ARG A 80 9.87 -7.26 -7.26
CA ARG A 80 10.95 -7.04 -8.24
C ARG A 80 12.32 -6.88 -7.57
N GLU A 81 12.33 -6.42 -6.33
CA GLU A 81 13.52 -6.31 -5.48
C GLU A 81 13.81 -7.62 -4.70
N GLY A 82 13.12 -8.73 -5.03
CA GLY A 82 13.31 -10.01 -4.35
C GLY A 82 12.75 -10.05 -2.92
N ARG A 83 11.77 -9.20 -2.59
CA ARG A 83 11.18 -9.09 -1.25
C ARG A 83 9.70 -9.48 -1.24
N ARG A 84 9.18 -9.74 -0.04
CA ARG A 84 7.75 -9.92 0.25
C ARG A 84 7.35 -9.00 1.39
N ILE A 85 6.19 -8.36 1.27
CA ILE A 85 5.64 -7.48 2.30
C ILE A 85 4.54 -8.14 3.14
N SER A 86 4.39 -7.65 4.37
CA SER A 86 3.29 -7.97 5.28
C SER A 86 2.75 -6.69 5.92
N ALA A 87 1.43 -6.54 6.00
CA ALA A 87 0.79 -5.37 6.58
C ALA A 87 0.41 -5.58 8.05
N TRP A 88 0.47 -4.50 8.84
CA TRP A 88 0.19 -4.48 10.27
C TRP A 88 -0.56 -3.19 10.62
N ASP A 89 -1.49 -3.32 11.58
CA ASP A 89 -2.35 -2.27 12.12
C ASP A 89 -1.77 -1.60 13.37
N SER A 90 -0.70 -2.17 13.94
CA SER A 90 0.00 -1.63 15.11
C SER A 90 1.51 -1.72 14.94
N GLU A 91 2.21 -0.76 15.54
CA GLU A 91 3.67 -0.66 15.51
C GLU A 91 4.32 -1.79 16.30
N GLU A 92 3.72 -2.17 17.43
CA GLU A 92 4.18 -3.25 18.30
C GLU A 92 4.13 -4.61 17.58
N ALA A 93 3.09 -4.87 16.77
CA ALA A 93 3.00 -6.10 15.99
C ALA A 93 4.01 -6.12 14.83
N ALA A 94 4.23 -4.97 14.18
CA ALA A 94 5.22 -4.83 13.11
C ALA A 94 6.66 -4.99 13.64
N GLN A 95 6.98 -4.36 14.77
CA GLN A 95 8.31 -4.36 15.36
C GLN A 95 8.74 -5.76 15.82
N ARG A 96 7.80 -6.56 16.35
CA ARG A 96 8.02 -7.98 16.72
C ARG A 96 8.47 -8.87 15.55
N GLN A 97 8.34 -8.41 14.31
CA GLN A 97 8.84 -9.16 13.16
C GLN A 97 10.36 -9.05 12.99
N HIS A 98 11.00 -8.07 13.62
CA HIS A 98 12.43 -7.75 13.44
C HIS A 98 12.80 -7.58 11.96
N ARG A 99 11.95 -6.85 11.22
CA ARG A 99 12.10 -6.58 9.78
C ARG A 99 12.06 -5.08 9.50
N PRO A 100 12.64 -4.61 8.37
CA PRO A 100 12.47 -3.24 7.93
C PRO A 100 10.98 -2.87 7.82
N MET A 101 10.61 -1.74 8.43
CA MET A 101 9.26 -1.22 8.51
C MET A 101 9.09 0.02 7.63
N LEU A 102 7.89 0.17 7.06
CA LEU A 102 7.49 1.32 6.27
C LEU A 102 6.09 1.77 6.69
N LYS A 103 5.96 2.98 7.23
CA LYS A 103 4.67 3.58 7.61
C LYS A 103 4.07 4.26 6.38
N ILE A 104 2.96 3.74 5.85
CA ILE A 104 2.41 4.15 4.55
C ILE A 104 1.16 5.03 4.62
N GLY A 105 0.79 5.49 5.82
CA GLY A 105 -0.42 6.27 6.07
C GLY A 105 -1.55 5.43 6.68
N ASP A 106 -2.63 6.08 7.14
CA ASP A 106 -3.83 5.46 7.70
C ASP A 106 -3.59 4.46 8.85
N GLY A 107 -2.50 4.63 9.61
CA GLY A 107 -2.07 3.68 10.65
C GLY A 107 -1.49 2.38 10.12
N LEU A 108 -1.39 2.19 8.80
CA LEU A 108 -0.88 0.96 8.19
C LEU A 108 0.65 0.95 8.11
N ILE A 109 1.22 -0.15 8.58
CA ILE A 109 2.66 -0.39 8.59
C ILE A 109 2.95 -1.62 7.75
N LEU A 110 3.92 -1.53 6.85
CA LEU A 110 4.41 -2.66 6.07
C LEU A 110 5.75 -3.13 6.62
N THR A 111 5.91 -4.42 6.87
CA THR A 111 7.23 -5.04 7.04
C THR A 111 7.66 -5.72 5.75
N SER A 112 8.97 -5.79 5.47
CA SER A 112 9.50 -6.49 4.30
C SER A 112 10.54 -7.56 4.69
N ARG A 113 10.52 -8.71 4.01
CA ARG A 113 11.54 -9.76 4.12
C ARG A 113 12.06 -10.17 2.76
N LEU A 114 13.29 -10.66 2.69
CA LEU A 114 13.82 -11.32 1.48
C LEU A 114 12.98 -12.56 1.18
N LYS A 115 12.78 -12.84 -0.10
CA LYS A 115 12.18 -14.08 -0.57
C LYS A 115 13.14 -15.25 -0.41
#